data_AF-A0A0R1U7I7-F1
#
_entry.id   AF-A0A0R1U7I7-F1
#
_cell.length_a   1.000
_cell.length_b   1.000
_cell.length_c   1.000
_cell.angle_alpha   90.00
_cell.angle_beta   90.00
_cell.angle_gamma   90.00
#
_symmetry.space_group_name_H-M   'P 1'
#
loop_
_entity.id
_entity.type
_entity.pdbx_description
1 polymer ?
#
loop_
_entity_poly.entity_id
_entity_poly.type
_entity_poly.pdbx_seq_one_letter_code
_entity_poly.pdbx_strand_id
1 'polypeptide(L)'
;MKEEENSTDPNVSTEPAVEEYVVRRRKKKRGVRQANLDALPQVDKVYELKGKKRFCDACGEELKIIGKHLAHRKIKCKPMEFYCENFYVQVVKSERSKCYFWATSSAKEFNQHNIAYFFYAASRGGEVIPQIIGPDYRGCLMCDGHSAYQQERLPNGTLEACLIHITRKFKEIVKIGKGAKILQHSKAAEAATKLGEIFHTEHDLSYTTREEKAAKRRLRLKPLLDEFYRFIGEIKHPIGKLWVAINYALNQKERVYQIFEHGELPLDNNHD
;
A
#
# COMPACT_ATOMS: atom_id res chain seq x y z
N MET A 1 -16.19 -73.98 55.03
CA MET A 1 -15.21 -73.01 55.55
C MET A 1 -14.52 -72.35 54.37
N LYS A 2 -14.95 -71.14 54.04
CA LYS A 2 -14.28 -70.06 53.29
C LYS A 2 -15.40 -69.16 52.78
N GLU A 3 -15.46 -67.98 53.38
CA GLU A 3 -16.35 -66.88 53.02
C GLU A 3 -15.82 -66.23 51.74
N GLU A 4 -16.73 -65.92 50.82
CA GLU A 4 -16.52 -65.09 49.64
C GLU A 4 -17.38 -63.82 49.75
N GLU A 5 -16.83 -62.79 49.14
CA GLU A 5 -17.18 -61.37 49.14
C GLU A 5 -18.58 -61.05 48.59
N ASN A 6 -19.16 -59.93 49.03
CA ASN A 6 -20.04 -59.13 48.17
C ASN A 6 -20.13 -57.63 48.57
N SER A 7 -20.08 -56.81 47.52
CA SER A 7 -20.79 -55.54 47.22
C SER A 7 -20.44 -54.19 47.89
N THR A 8 -19.88 -53.32 47.04
CA THR A 8 -20.33 -51.93 46.65
C THR A 8 -20.35 -50.82 47.70
N ASP A 9 -20.01 -49.54 47.47
CA ASP A 9 -19.36 -48.66 46.45
C ASP A 9 -19.58 -47.20 47.03
N PRO A 10 -19.26 -46.05 46.42
CA PRO A 10 -18.14 -45.59 45.59
C PRO A 10 -17.42 -44.35 46.21
N ASN A 11 -16.15 -44.12 45.87
CA ASN A 11 -15.44 -42.87 46.20
C ASN A 11 -15.49 -41.90 45.01
N VAL A 12 -16.38 -40.90 45.07
CA VAL A 12 -16.45 -39.80 44.09
C VAL A 12 -15.49 -38.69 44.52
N SER A 13 -14.36 -38.58 43.84
CA SER A 13 -13.44 -37.46 43.93
C SER A 13 -13.93 -36.30 43.05
N THR A 14 -14.32 -35.19 43.66
CA THR A 14 -14.65 -33.94 42.96
C THR A 14 -13.37 -33.12 42.71
N GLU A 15 -13.02 -32.92 41.44
CA GLU A 15 -11.99 -31.96 41.03
C GLU A 15 -12.54 -30.51 41.14
N PRO A 16 -11.74 -29.53 41.58
CA PRO A 16 -12.20 -28.14 41.66
C PRO A 16 -12.24 -27.49 40.27
N ALA A 17 -13.33 -26.77 39.99
CA ALA A 17 -13.55 -26.05 38.75
C ALA A 17 -12.48 -24.95 38.53
N VAL A 18 -11.83 -24.98 37.38
CA VAL A 18 -10.92 -23.93 36.92
C VAL A 18 -11.75 -22.79 36.34
N GLU A 19 -11.83 -21.65 37.04
CA GLU A 19 -12.43 -20.44 36.49
C GLU A 19 -11.52 -19.83 35.40
N GLU A 20 -11.91 -19.99 34.14
CA GLU A 20 -11.31 -19.25 33.03
C GLU A 20 -11.64 -17.75 33.15
N TYR A 21 -10.65 -16.95 33.54
CA TYR A 21 -10.76 -15.50 33.50
C TYR A 21 -10.58 -15.02 32.04
N VAL A 22 -11.68 -14.67 31.38
CA VAL A 22 -11.64 -14.06 30.05
C VAL A 22 -11.15 -12.60 30.16
N VAL A 23 -9.87 -12.34 29.85
CA VAL A 23 -9.34 -10.98 29.74
C VAL A 23 -9.95 -10.27 28.53
N ARG A 24 -11.06 -9.55 28.76
CA ARG A 24 -11.66 -8.68 27.73
C ARG A 24 -10.72 -7.51 27.43
N ARG A 25 -9.94 -7.61 26.36
CA ARG A 25 -9.10 -6.49 25.87
C ARG A 25 -9.99 -5.33 25.42
N ARG A 26 -10.16 -4.33 26.28
CA ARG A 26 -10.75 -3.03 25.89
C ARG A 26 -9.87 -2.36 24.84
N LYS A 27 -10.48 -1.88 23.76
CA LYS A 27 -9.82 -1.07 22.73
C LYS A 27 -9.25 0.19 23.41
N LYS A 28 -7.92 0.28 23.52
CA LYS A 28 -7.26 1.43 24.16
C LYS A 28 -7.66 2.71 23.44
N LYS A 29 -7.98 3.77 24.18
CA LYS A 29 -8.26 5.10 23.60
C LYS A 29 -7.08 5.52 22.73
N ARG A 30 -7.37 6.11 21.56
CA ARG A 30 -6.35 6.62 20.64
C ARG A 30 -5.47 7.63 21.38
N GLY A 31 -4.15 7.52 21.23
CA GLY A 31 -3.19 8.42 21.89
C GLY A 31 -2.64 7.96 23.25
N VAL A 32 -3.22 6.93 23.89
CA VAL A 32 -2.72 6.44 25.21
C VAL A 32 -1.26 5.99 25.14
N ARG A 33 -0.86 5.31 24.06
CA ARG A 33 0.55 4.92 23.86
C ARG A 33 1.46 6.13 23.76
N GLN A 34 1.04 7.17 23.04
CA GLN A 34 1.82 8.39 22.85
C GLN A 34 1.99 9.12 24.19
N ALA A 35 0.90 9.34 24.92
CA ALA A 35 0.93 9.95 26.25
C ALA A 35 1.83 9.19 27.23
N ASN A 36 1.77 7.87 27.25
CA ASN A 36 2.64 7.05 28.09
C ASN A 36 4.12 7.17 27.72
N LEU A 37 4.43 7.27 26.42
CA LEU A 37 5.82 7.48 25.97
C LEU A 37 6.32 8.87 26.31
N ASP A 38 5.46 9.89 26.22
CA ASP A 38 5.78 11.29 26.52
C ASP A 38 6.02 11.53 28.02
N ALA A 39 5.41 10.72 28.89
CA ALA A 39 5.60 10.77 30.34
C ALA A 39 6.96 10.21 30.82
N LEU A 40 7.68 9.47 29.98
CA LEU A 40 9.02 8.96 30.32
C LEU A 40 10.07 10.07 30.14
N PRO A 41 11.20 10.03 30.86
CA PRO A 41 12.39 10.81 30.54
C PRO A 41 12.75 10.65 29.05
N GLN A 42 12.94 11.76 28.35
CA GLN A 42 13.21 11.77 26.91
C GLN A 42 14.72 11.87 26.67
N VAL A 43 15.26 11.02 25.79
CA VAL A 43 16.66 11.06 25.36
C VAL A 43 16.70 11.18 23.84
N ASP A 44 17.06 12.36 23.35
CA ASP A 44 17.13 12.65 21.93
C ASP A 44 18.46 12.14 21.32
N LYS A 45 18.37 11.27 20.32
CA LYS A 45 19.49 10.83 19.48
C LYS A 45 19.29 11.37 18.08
N VAL A 46 20.16 12.29 17.66
CA VAL A 46 20.12 12.88 16.31
C VAL A 46 21.13 12.18 15.41
N TYR A 47 20.66 11.56 14.34
CA TYR A 47 21.50 11.04 13.27
C TYR A 47 21.84 12.14 12.29
N GLU A 48 23.09 12.54 12.33
CA GLU A 48 23.64 13.57 11.45
C GLU A 48 24.20 12.97 10.16
N LEU A 49 24.06 13.70 9.07
CA LEU A 49 24.73 13.35 7.82
C LEU A 49 26.23 13.64 7.96
N LYS A 50 27.07 12.64 7.68
CA LYS A 50 28.53 12.74 7.78
C LYS A 50 29.20 12.46 6.43
N GLY A 51 30.38 13.04 6.24
CA GLY A 51 31.22 12.83 5.05
C GLY A 51 30.50 13.20 3.75
N LYS A 52 30.59 12.33 2.74
CA LYS A 52 29.99 12.54 1.42
C LYS A 52 28.47 12.80 1.47
N LYS A 53 27.76 12.27 2.46
CA LYS A 53 26.30 12.45 2.62
C LYS A 53 25.90 13.88 3.02
N ARG A 54 26.85 14.75 3.39
CA ARG A 54 26.59 16.18 3.59
C ARG A 54 26.47 16.95 2.29
N PHE A 55 26.85 16.36 1.17
CA PHE A 55 26.83 17.00 -0.14
C PHE A 55 25.74 16.38 -1.00
N CYS A 56 25.15 17.18 -1.87
CA CYS A 56 24.14 16.73 -2.80
C CYS A 56 24.80 15.86 -3.87
N ASP A 57 24.28 14.65 -4.07
CA ASP A 57 24.81 13.72 -5.09
C ASP A 57 24.68 14.25 -6.53
N ALA A 58 23.81 15.24 -6.78
CA ALA A 58 23.60 15.81 -8.11
C ALA A 58 24.46 17.04 -8.41
N CYS A 59 24.54 18.01 -7.50
CA CYS A 59 25.29 19.25 -7.74
C CYS A 59 26.61 19.34 -6.97
N GLY A 60 26.88 18.41 -6.04
CA GLY A 60 28.08 18.43 -5.21
C GLY A 60 28.10 19.50 -4.12
N GLU A 61 27.07 20.35 -4.03
CA GLU A 61 26.99 21.40 -3.01
C GLU A 61 26.58 20.85 -1.65
N GLU A 62 26.98 21.55 -0.60
CA GLU A 62 26.63 21.20 0.76
C GLU A 62 25.13 21.34 1.01
N LEU A 63 24.52 20.31 1.58
CA LEU A 63 23.12 20.26 1.92
C LEU A 63 22.85 21.11 3.16
N LYS A 64 21.87 22.00 3.06
CA LYS A 64 21.46 22.86 4.19
C LYS A 64 20.54 22.07 5.12
N ILE A 65 20.88 22.03 6.41
CA ILE A 65 20.01 21.45 7.43
C ILE A 65 18.80 22.37 7.63
N ILE A 66 17.61 21.83 7.42
CA ILE A 66 16.33 22.55 7.60
C ILE A 66 15.57 22.13 8.85
N GLY A 67 15.97 21.03 9.48
CA GLY A 67 15.36 20.59 10.72
C GLY A 67 15.71 19.15 11.06
N LYS A 68 14.91 18.55 11.94
CA LYS A 68 15.02 17.15 12.33
C LYS A 68 13.64 16.49 12.33
N HIS A 69 13.55 15.25 11.85
CA HIS A 69 12.32 14.46 11.82
C HIS A 69 12.43 13.30 12.81
N LEU A 70 11.41 13.10 13.64
CA LEU A 70 11.35 11.99 14.59
C LEU A 70 11.06 10.69 13.83
N ALA A 71 12.10 9.90 13.55
CA ALA A 71 12.00 8.67 12.78
C ALA A 71 11.32 7.55 13.58
N HIS A 72 11.74 7.34 14.82
CA HIS A 72 11.10 6.37 15.71
C HIS A 72 11.44 6.64 17.18
N ARG A 73 10.71 5.96 18.08
CA ARG A 73 10.93 6.00 19.53
C ARG A 73 11.17 4.60 20.07
N LYS A 74 12.12 4.43 20.99
CA LYS A 74 12.39 3.16 21.67
C LYS A 74 12.40 3.36 23.18
N ILE A 75 11.67 2.53 23.90
CA ILE A 75 11.79 2.47 25.36
C ILE A 75 13.08 1.72 25.69
N LYS A 76 13.85 2.27 26.62
CA LYS A 76 15.04 1.66 27.18
C LYS A 76 14.94 1.65 28.70
N CYS A 77 15.67 0.73 29.31
CA CYS A 77 15.74 0.56 30.74
C CYS A 77 17.22 0.67 31.14
N LYS A 78 17.53 1.58 32.05
CA LYS A 78 18.74 1.52 32.89
C LYS A 78 18.30 0.95 34.24
N PRO A 79 19.22 0.44 35.09
CA PRO A 79 18.83 -0.13 36.37
C PRO A 79 17.81 0.75 37.11
N MET A 80 16.60 0.23 37.29
CA MET A 80 15.43 0.85 37.93
C MET A 80 14.81 2.11 37.26
N GLU A 81 15.18 2.45 36.03
CA GLU A 81 14.62 3.62 35.34
C GLU A 81 14.28 3.32 33.86
N PHE A 82 13.04 3.59 33.47
CA PHE A 82 12.62 3.57 32.07
C PHE A 82 12.76 4.96 31.45
N TYR A 83 13.27 5.02 30.23
CA TYR A 83 13.37 6.26 29.45
C TYR A 83 13.03 6.00 27.98
N CYS A 84 12.61 7.05 27.27
CA CYS A 84 12.26 7.01 25.86
C CYS A 84 13.38 7.63 25.01
N GLU A 85 14.06 6.80 24.22
CA GLU A 85 15.00 7.27 23.20
C GLU A 85 14.24 7.71 21.95
N ASN A 86 14.33 8.99 21.62
CA ASN A 86 13.78 9.58 20.41
C ASN A 86 14.87 9.64 19.35
N PHE A 87 14.68 8.93 18.24
CA PHE A 87 15.63 8.92 17.15
C PHE A 87 15.21 9.91 16.08
N TYR A 88 15.96 10.99 15.97
CA TYR A 88 15.77 11.99 14.95
C TYR A 88 16.72 11.79 13.79
N VAL A 89 16.26 12.04 12.58
CA VAL A 89 17.11 12.16 11.39
C VAL A 89 17.18 13.63 10.98
N GLN A 90 18.36 14.10 10.58
CA GLN A 90 18.49 15.44 10.01
C GLN A 90 17.72 15.52 8.69
N VAL A 91 16.88 16.53 8.58
CA VAL A 91 16.20 16.87 7.34
C VAL A 91 17.02 17.96 6.68
N VAL A 92 17.39 17.71 5.42
CA VAL A 92 18.23 18.62 4.66
C VAL A 92 17.58 19.02 3.34
N LYS A 93 18.03 20.14 2.78
CA LYS A 93 17.56 20.69 1.52
C LYS A 93 18.76 21.05 0.65
N SER A 94 18.66 20.75 -0.64
CA SER A 94 19.50 21.36 -1.66
C SER A 94 18.79 22.60 -2.20
N GLU A 95 19.50 23.73 -2.30
CA GLU A 95 18.94 24.97 -2.87
C GLU A 95 18.88 24.93 -4.40
N ARG A 96 19.70 24.09 -5.05
CA ARG A 96 19.85 24.09 -6.51
C ARG A 96 19.27 22.87 -7.22
N SER A 97 18.81 21.85 -6.49
CA SER A 97 18.29 20.62 -7.10
C SER A 97 17.03 20.11 -6.43
N LYS A 98 16.02 19.75 -7.24
CA LYS A 98 14.91 18.93 -6.78
C LYS A 98 15.43 17.52 -6.49
N CYS A 99 14.97 16.93 -5.39
CA CYS A 99 15.24 15.55 -5.04
C CYS A 99 13.93 14.83 -4.72
N TYR A 100 13.95 13.51 -4.84
CA TYR A 100 12.76 12.67 -4.78
C TYR A 100 12.98 11.54 -3.78
N PHE A 101 11.97 11.30 -2.97
CA PHE A 101 11.82 10.01 -2.30
C PHE A 101 10.89 9.15 -3.15
N TRP A 102 11.42 8.03 -3.60
CA TRP A 102 10.65 6.96 -4.22
C TRP A 102 10.12 6.08 -3.10
N ALA A 103 8.79 6.03 -2.98
CA ALA A 103 8.12 5.11 -2.07
C ALA A 103 7.71 3.87 -2.84
N THR A 104 8.17 2.71 -2.39
CA THR A 104 7.74 1.41 -2.89
C THR A 104 7.33 0.53 -1.72
N SER A 105 6.49 -0.45 -2.00
CA SER A 105 5.91 -1.32 -1.01
C SER A 105 5.62 -2.67 -1.63
N SER A 106 5.66 -3.72 -0.81
CA SER A 106 5.15 -5.03 -1.23
C SER A 106 3.63 -5.02 -1.25
N ALA A 107 3.03 -5.86 -2.09
CA ALA A 107 1.59 -6.10 -2.03
C ALA A 107 1.22 -6.70 -0.65
N LYS A 108 0.06 -6.31 -0.11
CA LYS A 108 -0.40 -6.78 1.21
C LYS A 108 -0.73 -8.27 1.22
N GLU A 109 -1.20 -8.79 0.08
CA GLU A 109 -1.60 -10.18 -0.08
C GLU A 109 -0.45 -11.04 -0.63
N PHE A 110 -0.48 -12.33 -0.33
CA PHE A 110 0.43 -13.36 -0.86
C PHE A 110 1.94 -13.11 -0.64
N ASN A 111 2.29 -12.16 0.23
CA ASN A 111 3.66 -11.87 0.64
C ASN A 111 3.87 -12.29 2.10
N GLN A 112 5.02 -12.91 2.37
CA GLN A 112 5.41 -13.31 3.73
C GLN A 112 5.67 -12.08 4.63
N HIS A 113 6.19 -11.00 4.03
CA HIS A 113 6.56 -9.79 4.73
C HIS A 113 6.00 -8.57 4.01
N ASN A 114 5.33 -7.69 4.77
CA ASN A 114 4.88 -6.39 4.29
C ASN A 114 6.01 -5.38 4.47
N ILE A 115 6.58 -4.93 3.35
CA ILE A 115 7.71 -4.01 3.31
C ILE A 115 7.23 -2.66 2.79
N ALA A 116 7.66 -1.59 3.45
CA ALA A 116 7.63 -0.25 2.89
C ALA A 116 9.08 0.23 2.79
N TYR A 117 9.49 0.62 1.60
CA TYR A 117 10.86 1.03 1.29
C TYR A 117 10.86 2.42 0.68
N PHE A 118 11.70 3.30 1.24
CA PHE A 118 11.88 4.66 0.77
C PHE A 118 13.30 4.80 0.23
N PHE A 119 13.40 5.11 -1.05
CA PHE A 119 14.67 5.30 -1.74
C PHE A 119 14.85 6.77 -2.11
N TYR A 120 15.95 7.35 -1.67
CA TYR A 120 16.31 8.71 -2.05
C TYR A 120 17.00 8.71 -3.41
N ALA A 121 16.57 9.57 -4.32
CA ALA A 121 17.25 9.83 -5.59
C ALA A 121 17.15 11.30 -5.98
N ALA A 122 18.19 11.83 -6.64
CA ALA A 122 18.14 13.17 -7.23
C ALA A 122 17.33 13.23 -8.53
N SER A 123 16.87 12.07 -9.04
CA SER A 123 16.08 11.97 -10.26
C SER A 123 14.72 11.31 -10.00
N ARG A 124 13.75 11.69 -10.84
CA ARG A 124 12.43 11.05 -10.99
C ARG A 124 12.32 10.24 -12.29
N GLY A 125 13.44 10.03 -12.97
CA GLY A 125 13.54 9.27 -14.21
C GLY A 125 13.54 7.75 -13.97
N GLY A 126 13.25 7.00 -15.03
CA GLY A 126 13.13 5.54 -14.98
C GLY A 126 14.44 4.81 -14.66
N GLU A 127 15.59 5.47 -14.80
CA GLU A 127 16.91 4.96 -14.41
C GLU A 127 17.06 4.67 -12.91
N VAL A 128 16.16 5.22 -12.09
CA VAL A 128 16.13 4.95 -10.65
C VAL A 128 15.47 3.60 -10.35
N ILE A 129 14.57 3.11 -11.19
CA ILE A 129 13.79 1.89 -10.92
C ILE A 129 14.70 0.68 -10.65
N PRO A 130 15.69 0.34 -11.51
CA PRO A 130 16.59 -0.80 -11.26
C PRO A 130 17.43 -0.66 -9.98
N GLN A 131 17.64 0.56 -9.49
CA GLN A 131 18.38 0.80 -8.25
C GLN A 131 17.55 0.46 -7.00
N ILE A 132 16.21 0.52 -7.12
CA ILE A 132 15.28 0.25 -6.02
C ILE A 132 15.02 -1.25 -5.89
N ILE A 133 14.70 -1.93 -7.00
CA ILE A 133 14.22 -3.31 -7.01
C ILE A 133 15.23 -4.32 -7.57
N GLY A 134 16.37 -3.82 -8.07
CA GLY A 134 17.40 -4.63 -8.72
C GLY A 134 17.21 -4.73 -10.24
N PRO A 135 18.32 -4.85 -11.01
CA PRO A 135 18.26 -4.91 -12.49
C PRO A 135 17.63 -6.21 -13.01
N ASP A 136 17.68 -7.29 -12.24
CA ASP A 136 17.16 -8.61 -12.62
C ASP A 136 15.82 -8.94 -11.95
N TYR A 137 15.06 -7.93 -11.52
CA TYR A 137 13.75 -8.14 -10.90
C TYR A 137 12.80 -8.89 -11.84
N ARG A 138 12.20 -9.98 -11.33
CA ARG A 138 11.30 -10.88 -12.09
C ARG A 138 9.85 -10.88 -11.63
N GLY A 139 9.52 -10.03 -10.67
CA GLY A 139 8.15 -9.89 -10.18
C GLY A 139 7.36 -8.88 -10.99
N CYS A 140 6.17 -8.55 -10.47
CA CYS A 140 5.34 -7.48 -11.02
C CYS A 140 5.61 -6.16 -10.28
N LEU A 141 5.50 -5.03 -10.97
CA LEU A 141 5.59 -3.68 -10.40
C LEU A 141 4.36 -2.87 -10.77
N MET A 142 3.51 -2.56 -9.78
CA MET A 142 2.39 -1.65 -9.96
C MET A 142 2.81 -0.19 -9.78
N CYS A 143 2.50 0.62 -10.78
CA CYS A 143 2.80 2.04 -10.78
C CYS A 143 1.63 2.87 -11.31
N ASP A 144 1.76 4.19 -11.21
CA ASP A 144 0.93 5.08 -12.01
C ASP A 144 1.44 5.13 -13.46
N GLY A 145 0.65 5.71 -14.35
CA GLY A 145 1.06 5.95 -15.75
C GLY A 145 2.09 7.07 -15.93
N HIS A 146 3.02 7.29 -14.98
CA HIS A 146 4.12 8.25 -15.15
C HIS A 146 5.15 7.72 -16.16
N SER A 147 5.73 8.61 -16.96
CA SER A 147 6.61 8.26 -18.09
C SER A 147 7.94 7.60 -17.70
N ALA A 148 8.32 7.65 -16.42
CA ALA A 148 9.47 6.91 -15.89
C ALA A 148 9.26 5.39 -15.93
N TYR A 149 8.01 4.94 -15.84
CA TYR A 149 7.66 3.52 -15.82
C TYR A 149 7.46 3.00 -17.24
N GLN A 150 8.53 2.46 -17.80
CA GLN A 150 8.57 1.85 -19.12
C GLN A 150 9.03 0.39 -18.98
N GLN A 151 8.53 -0.49 -19.83
CA GLN A 151 8.77 -1.94 -19.72
C GLN A 151 10.26 -2.27 -19.87
N GLU A 152 11.01 -1.46 -20.60
CA GLU A 152 12.46 -1.58 -20.82
C GLU A 152 13.26 -1.38 -19.53
N ARG A 153 12.66 -0.77 -18.49
CA ARG A 153 13.27 -0.66 -17.15
C ARG A 153 13.09 -1.92 -16.32
N LEU A 154 12.26 -2.86 -16.78
CA LEU A 154 11.92 -4.13 -16.15
C LEU A 154 11.96 -5.25 -17.19
N PRO A 155 13.12 -5.56 -17.78
CA PRO A 155 13.20 -6.51 -18.90
C PRO A 155 12.72 -7.92 -18.54
N ASN A 156 12.87 -8.33 -17.27
CA ASN A 156 12.51 -9.66 -16.78
C ASN A 156 11.26 -9.69 -15.91
N GLY A 157 10.61 -8.54 -15.69
CA GLY A 157 9.43 -8.41 -14.82
C GLY A 157 8.22 -7.88 -15.57
N THR A 158 7.09 -7.77 -14.88
CA THR A 158 5.84 -7.28 -15.48
C THR A 158 5.50 -5.90 -14.94
N LEU A 159 5.26 -4.93 -15.84
CA LEU A 159 4.84 -3.59 -15.44
C LEU A 159 3.33 -3.45 -15.46
N GLU A 160 2.78 -2.95 -14.35
CA GLU A 160 1.36 -2.98 -14.05
C GLU A 160 0.79 -1.59 -13.83
N ALA A 161 -0.44 -1.38 -14.31
CA ALA A 161 -1.12 -0.09 -14.17
C ALA A 161 -2.11 -0.11 -13.02
N CYS A 162 -1.97 0.88 -12.14
CA CYS A 162 -2.86 1.05 -11.01
C CYS A 162 -4.25 1.59 -11.43
N LEU A 163 -5.30 0.79 -11.26
CA LEU A 163 -6.65 1.11 -11.77
C LEU A 163 -7.30 2.31 -11.07
N ILE A 164 -6.91 2.62 -9.83
CA ILE A 164 -7.44 3.80 -9.12
C ILE A 164 -7.00 5.11 -9.79
N HIS A 165 -5.84 5.15 -10.44
CA HIS A 165 -5.37 6.34 -11.15
C HIS A 165 -6.20 6.62 -12.41
N ILE A 166 -6.61 5.56 -13.11
CA ILE A 166 -7.57 5.65 -14.22
C ILE A 166 -8.91 6.17 -13.69
N THR A 167 -9.41 5.57 -12.62
CA THR A 167 -10.67 5.96 -11.95
C THR A 167 -10.68 7.41 -11.50
N ARG A 168 -9.56 7.88 -10.93
CA ARG A 168 -9.43 9.25 -10.43
C ARG A 168 -9.63 10.27 -11.55
N LYS A 169 -9.10 10.04 -12.75
CA LYS A 169 -9.24 10.95 -13.89
C LYS A 169 -10.70 11.16 -14.29
N PHE A 170 -11.50 10.10 -14.34
CA PHE A 170 -12.94 10.22 -14.61
C PHE A 170 -13.68 10.88 -13.44
N LYS A 171 -13.39 10.49 -12.19
CA LYS A 171 -14.01 11.09 -11.00
C LYS A 171 -13.69 12.58 -10.83
N GLU A 172 -12.51 13.03 -11.22
CA GLU A 172 -12.13 14.45 -11.19
C GLU A 172 -12.98 15.30 -12.14
N ILE A 173 -13.29 14.77 -13.33
CA ILE A 173 -14.21 15.43 -14.27
C ILE A 173 -15.60 15.57 -13.64
N VAL A 174 -16.11 14.50 -13.04
CA VAL A 174 -17.42 14.49 -12.37
C VAL A 174 -17.46 15.46 -11.17
N LYS A 175 -16.37 15.53 -10.38
CA LYS A 175 -16.27 16.43 -9.22
C LYS A 175 -16.37 17.90 -9.60
N ILE A 176 -15.68 18.32 -10.67
CA ILE A 176 -15.79 19.69 -11.21
C ILE A 176 -17.24 20.00 -11.58
N GLY A 177 -17.99 18.98 -11.99
CA GLY A 177 -19.38 19.07 -12.38
C GLY A 177 -20.42 19.06 -11.28
N LYS A 178 -20.05 18.89 -10.00
CA LYS A 178 -21.01 18.73 -8.89
C LYS A 178 -21.89 19.96 -8.61
N GLY A 179 -21.72 21.06 -9.33
CA GLY A 179 -22.65 22.20 -9.35
C GLY A 179 -23.75 22.13 -10.42
N ALA A 180 -23.67 21.22 -11.39
CA ALA A 180 -24.63 21.11 -12.49
C ALA A 180 -25.21 19.68 -12.54
N LYS A 181 -26.52 19.54 -12.28
CA LYS A 181 -27.26 18.25 -12.36
C LYS A 181 -27.02 17.48 -13.67
N ILE A 182 -26.70 18.20 -14.75
CA ILE A 182 -26.38 17.70 -16.09
C ILE A 182 -25.20 16.71 -16.10
N LEU A 183 -24.23 16.82 -15.17
CA LEU A 183 -23.01 16.01 -15.22
C LEU A 183 -23.15 14.60 -14.58
N GLN A 184 -24.26 14.32 -13.88
CA GLN A 184 -24.54 12.98 -13.35
C GLN A 184 -24.77 11.94 -14.45
N HIS A 185 -25.24 12.34 -15.63
CA HIS A 185 -25.45 11.47 -16.79
C HIS A 185 -24.36 11.64 -17.87
N SER A 186 -23.25 12.30 -17.53
CA SER A 186 -22.15 12.49 -18.48
C SER A 186 -21.42 11.17 -18.77
N LYS A 187 -20.75 11.10 -19.93
CA LYS A 187 -19.89 9.95 -20.26
C LYS A 187 -18.77 9.70 -19.25
N ALA A 188 -18.28 10.76 -18.59
CA ALA A 188 -17.31 10.63 -17.50
C ALA A 188 -17.93 10.00 -16.24
N ALA A 189 -19.20 10.32 -15.94
CA ALA A 189 -19.92 9.70 -14.83
C ALA A 189 -20.21 8.23 -15.11
N GLU A 190 -20.67 7.90 -16.33
CA GLU A 190 -20.89 6.52 -16.77
C GLU A 190 -19.60 5.69 -16.70
N ALA A 191 -18.47 6.22 -17.18
CA ALA A 191 -17.15 5.60 -17.02
C ALA A 191 -16.77 5.37 -15.55
N ALA A 192 -17.01 6.35 -14.68
CA ALA A 192 -16.69 6.25 -13.26
C ALA A 192 -17.59 5.22 -12.53
N THR A 193 -18.85 5.07 -12.94
CA THR A 193 -19.77 4.04 -12.44
C THR A 193 -19.27 2.64 -12.81
N LYS A 194 -18.96 2.40 -14.09
CA LYS A 194 -18.40 1.12 -14.57
C LYS A 194 -17.11 0.74 -13.83
N LEU A 195 -16.22 1.71 -13.61
CA LEU A 195 -15.02 1.49 -12.79
C LEU A 195 -15.36 1.17 -11.34
N GLY A 196 -16.36 1.83 -10.76
CA GLY A 196 -16.85 1.53 -9.41
C GLY A 196 -17.34 0.09 -9.26
N GLU A 197 -18.07 -0.43 -10.24
CA GLU A 197 -18.56 -1.82 -10.25
C GLU A 197 -17.42 -2.84 -10.26
N ILE A 198 -16.30 -2.54 -10.94
CA ILE A 198 -15.10 -3.39 -10.92
C ILE A 198 -14.50 -3.49 -9.52
N PHE A 199 -14.32 -2.36 -8.82
CA PHE A 199 -13.81 -2.36 -7.44
C PHE A 199 -14.76 -3.04 -6.47
N HIS A 200 -16.07 -2.85 -6.64
CA HIS A 200 -17.06 -3.53 -5.81
C HIS A 200 -17.01 -5.05 -6.02
N THR A 201 -16.94 -5.49 -7.27
CA THR A 201 -16.85 -6.91 -7.60
C THR A 201 -15.56 -7.54 -7.08
N GLU A 202 -14.42 -6.84 -7.17
CA GLU A 202 -13.14 -7.30 -6.59
C GLU A 202 -13.25 -7.51 -5.09
N HIS A 203 -13.82 -6.53 -4.38
CA HIS A 203 -13.98 -6.58 -2.92
C HIS A 203 -14.81 -7.80 -2.48
N ASP A 204 -15.79 -8.20 -3.29
CA ASP A 204 -16.68 -9.32 -3.01
C ASP A 204 -16.12 -10.67 -3.49
N LEU A 205 -14.89 -10.70 -4.04
CA LEU A 205 -14.22 -11.96 -4.34
C LEU A 205 -13.70 -12.62 -3.06
N SER A 206 -14.02 -13.90 -2.90
CA SER A 206 -13.37 -14.77 -1.93
C SER A 206 -12.34 -15.64 -2.66
N TYR A 207 -11.14 -15.84 -2.10
CA TYR A 207 -10.07 -16.66 -2.68
C TYR A 207 -9.10 -17.09 -1.58
N THR A 208 -8.37 -18.18 -1.82
CA THR A 208 -7.34 -18.68 -0.90
C THR A 208 -5.94 -18.62 -1.51
N THR A 209 -5.83 -18.72 -2.84
CA THR A 209 -4.56 -18.66 -3.58
C THR A 209 -4.55 -17.55 -4.64
N ARG A 210 -3.35 -17.20 -5.12
CA ARG A 210 -3.20 -16.20 -6.20
C ARG A 210 -3.80 -16.73 -7.50
N GLU A 211 -3.69 -18.02 -7.77
CA GLU A 211 -4.22 -18.68 -8.97
C GLU A 211 -5.76 -18.64 -8.98
N GLU A 212 -6.38 -18.90 -7.83
CA GLU A 212 -7.83 -18.77 -7.66
C GLU A 212 -8.29 -17.34 -7.85
N LYS A 213 -7.56 -16.36 -7.30
CA LYS A 213 -7.88 -14.94 -7.47
C LYS A 213 -7.83 -14.55 -8.95
N ALA A 214 -6.77 -14.92 -9.67
CA ALA A 214 -6.65 -14.68 -11.10
C ALA A 214 -7.79 -15.34 -11.90
N ALA A 215 -8.14 -16.59 -11.60
CA ALA A 215 -9.25 -17.30 -12.23
C ALA A 215 -10.61 -16.62 -11.99
N LYS A 216 -10.88 -16.19 -10.75
CA LYS A 216 -12.12 -15.47 -10.40
C LYS A 216 -12.18 -14.10 -11.06
N ARG A 217 -11.05 -13.39 -11.17
CA ARG A 217 -10.96 -12.15 -11.93
C ARG A 217 -11.26 -12.35 -13.41
N ARG A 218 -10.73 -13.41 -14.04
CA ARG A 218 -11.05 -13.76 -15.42
C ARG A 218 -12.55 -14.01 -15.62
N LEU A 219 -13.20 -14.67 -14.66
CA LEU A 219 -14.63 -14.96 -14.74
C LEU A 219 -15.51 -13.73 -14.47
N ARG A 220 -15.19 -12.93 -13.44
CA ARG A 220 -16.08 -11.88 -12.92
C ARG A 220 -15.68 -10.45 -13.27
N LEU A 221 -14.39 -10.16 -13.32
CA LEU A 221 -13.88 -8.80 -13.57
C LEU A 221 -13.56 -8.54 -15.04
N LYS A 222 -13.04 -9.53 -15.76
CA LYS A 222 -12.67 -9.38 -17.16
C LYS A 222 -13.83 -8.89 -18.02
N PRO A 223 -15.07 -9.43 -17.91
CA PRO A 223 -16.20 -8.91 -18.67
C PRO A 223 -16.51 -7.44 -18.38
N LEU A 224 -16.38 -7.00 -17.12
CA LEU A 224 -16.62 -5.62 -16.71
C LEU A 224 -15.54 -4.66 -17.25
N LEU A 225 -14.27 -5.08 -17.20
CA LEU A 225 -13.17 -4.32 -17.78
C LEU A 225 -13.27 -4.25 -19.31
N ASP A 226 -13.60 -5.37 -19.97
CA ASP A 226 -13.85 -5.41 -21.41
C ASP A 226 -14.98 -4.44 -21.80
N GLU A 227 -16.08 -4.43 -21.04
CA GLU A 227 -17.19 -3.51 -21.28
C GLU A 227 -16.78 -2.05 -21.05
N PHE A 228 -16.04 -1.75 -19.98
CA PHE A 228 -15.51 -0.40 -19.72
C PHE A 228 -14.62 0.08 -20.89
N TYR A 229 -13.69 -0.75 -21.33
CA TYR A 229 -12.77 -0.40 -22.41
C TYR A 229 -13.47 -0.27 -23.77
N ARG A 230 -14.48 -1.11 -24.04
CA ARG A 230 -15.35 -0.98 -25.21
C ARG A 230 -16.10 0.35 -25.16
N PHE A 231 -16.73 0.65 -24.02
CA PHE A 231 -17.50 1.87 -23.81
C PHE A 231 -16.68 3.14 -24.08
N ILE A 232 -15.49 3.26 -23.48
CA ILE A 232 -14.66 4.46 -23.69
C ILE A 232 -14.10 4.55 -25.12
N GLY A 233 -13.90 3.41 -25.79
CA GLY A 233 -13.44 3.34 -27.18
C GLY A 233 -14.51 3.74 -28.21
N GLU A 234 -15.79 3.57 -27.88
CA GLU A 234 -16.91 3.95 -28.75
C GLU A 234 -17.28 5.45 -28.68
N ILE A 235 -16.73 6.19 -27.71
CA ILE A 235 -16.99 7.62 -27.57
C ILE A 235 -16.36 8.38 -28.74
N LYS A 236 -17.20 8.88 -29.64
CA LYS A 236 -16.76 9.70 -30.79
C LYS A 236 -16.40 11.12 -30.35
N HIS A 237 -15.27 11.62 -30.84
CA HIS A 237 -14.78 12.99 -30.64
C HIS A 237 -14.78 13.47 -29.17
N PRO A 238 -14.15 12.74 -28.22
CA PRO A 238 -14.03 13.24 -26.87
C PRO A 238 -13.15 14.50 -26.88
N ILE A 239 -13.50 15.50 -26.06
CA ILE A 239 -12.80 16.79 -25.98
C ILE A 239 -12.31 17.08 -24.57
N GLY A 240 -11.28 17.93 -24.47
CA GLY A 240 -10.75 18.44 -23.21
C GLY A 240 -10.34 17.35 -22.22
N LYS A 241 -10.79 17.48 -20.97
CA LYS A 241 -10.42 16.54 -19.89
C LYS A 241 -10.91 15.11 -20.14
N LEU A 242 -12.02 14.93 -20.85
CA LEU A 242 -12.53 13.61 -21.19
C LEU A 242 -11.61 12.87 -22.16
N TRP A 243 -11.14 13.57 -23.21
CA TRP A 243 -10.14 13.03 -24.14
C TRP A 243 -8.86 12.58 -23.41
N VAL A 244 -8.36 13.42 -22.50
CA VAL A 244 -7.16 13.09 -21.69
C VAL A 244 -7.39 11.84 -20.83
N ALA A 245 -8.56 11.72 -20.19
CA ALA A 245 -8.88 10.56 -19.36
C ALA A 245 -9.02 9.27 -20.19
N ILE A 246 -9.68 9.32 -21.34
CA ILE A 246 -9.85 8.19 -22.26
C ILE A 246 -8.50 7.72 -22.78
N ASN A 247 -7.68 8.62 -23.34
CA ASN A 247 -6.37 8.26 -23.87
C ASN A 247 -5.45 7.69 -22.79
N TYR A 248 -5.48 8.27 -21.59
CA TYR A 248 -4.73 7.71 -20.48
C TYR A 248 -5.19 6.28 -20.17
N ALA A 249 -6.50 6.03 -20.04
CA ALA A 249 -7.03 4.71 -19.76
C ALA A 249 -6.64 3.69 -20.83
N LEU A 250 -6.80 4.05 -22.12
CA LEU A 250 -6.48 3.20 -23.26
C LEU A 250 -4.99 2.83 -23.30
N ASN A 251 -4.10 3.80 -23.07
CA ASN A 251 -2.65 3.58 -23.04
C ASN A 251 -2.20 2.66 -21.88
N GLN A 252 -3.05 2.47 -20.87
CA GLN A 252 -2.75 1.57 -19.75
C GLN A 252 -3.44 0.21 -19.88
N LYS A 253 -4.26 -0.03 -20.91
CA LYS A 253 -5.12 -1.22 -21.02
C LYS A 253 -4.34 -2.52 -20.86
N GLU A 254 -3.28 -2.71 -21.62
CA GLU A 254 -2.48 -3.94 -21.56
C GLU A 254 -1.88 -4.18 -20.17
N ARG A 255 -1.41 -3.11 -19.52
CA ARG A 255 -0.87 -3.14 -18.16
C ARG A 255 -1.95 -3.34 -17.08
N VAL A 256 -3.22 -3.04 -17.35
CA VAL A 256 -4.32 -3.36 -16.43
C VAL A 256 -4.68 -4.83 -16.55
N TYR A 257 -4.59 -5.43 -17.75
CA TYR A 257 -5.07 -6.79 -18.01
C TYR A 257 -4.18 -7.88 -17.43
N GLN A 258 -2.95 -7.56 -17.06
CA GLN A 258 -2.05 -8.52 -16.43
C GLN A 258 -2.55 -9.00 -15.04
N ILE A 259 -3.47 -8.28 -14.39
CA ILE A 259 -4.15 -8.73 -13.16
C ILE A 259 -4.90 -10.07 -13.33
N PHE A 260 -5.17 -10.47 -14.58
CA PHE A 260 -5.81 -11.73 -14.95
C PHE A 260 -4.81 -12.89 -15.06
N GLU A 261 -3.53 -12.60 -15.17
CA GLU A 261 -2.43 -13.58 -15.17
C GLU A 261 -1.77 -13.65 -13.79
N HIS A 262 -1.60 -12.49 -13.14
CA HIS A 262 -0.92 -12.34 -11.85
C HIS A 262 -1.91 -12.01 -10.73
N GLY A 263 -2.38 -13.04 -10.03
CA GLY A 263 -3.35 -12.87 -8.93
C GLY A 263 -2.77 -12.17 -7.70
N GLU A 264 -1.45 -12.17 -7.53
CA GLU A 264 -0.78 -11.46 -6.43
C GLU A 264 -0.91 -9.94 -6.52
N LEU A 265 -1.29 -9.41 -7.69
CA LEU A 265 -1.45 -7.99 -7.89
C LEU A 265 -2.70 -7.45 -7.20
N PRO A 266 -2.61 -6.35 -6.45
CA PRO A 266 -3.81 -5.60 -6.04
C PRO A 266 -4.44 -4.91 -7.26
N LEU A 267 -5.67 -4.39 -7.15
CA LEU A 267 -6.23 -3.51 -8.19
C LEU A 267 -5.67 -2.09 -8.13
N ASP A 268 -5.23 -1.68 -6.94
CA ASP A 268 -4.68 -0.36 -6.70
C ASP A 268 -3.53 -0.37 -5.71
N ASN A 269 -2.80 0.75 -5.68
CA ASN A 269 -1.63 0.94 -4.84
C ASN A 269 -1.90 1.95 -3.70
N ASN A 270 -3.16 2.20 -3.34
CA ASN A 270 -3.44 2.96 -2.13
C ASN A 270 -3.13 2.06 -0.93
N HIS A 271 -2.31 2.59 -0.02
CA HIS A 271 -2.10 1.98 1.28
C HIS A 271 -3.05 2.65 2.28
N ASP A 272 -4.21 2.03 2.50
CA ASP A 272 -5.03 2.29 3.70
C ASP A 272 -4.26 1.97 4.98
#